data_AF-A0A7G2IRG8-F1
#
_entry.id   AF-A0A7G2IRG8-F1
#
_cell.length_a   1.000
_cell.length_b   1.000
_cell.length_c   1.000
_cell.angle_alpha   90.00
_cell.angle_beta   90.00
_cell.angle_gamma   90.00
#
_symmetry.space_group_name_H-M   'P 1'
#
loop_
_entity.id
_entity.type
_entity.pdbx_description
1 polymer ?
#
loop_
_entity_poly.entity_id
_entity_poly.type
_entity_poly.pdbx_seq_one_letter_code
_entity_poly.pdbx_strand_id
1 'polypeptide(L)' 'MVVSVEHNSEFILIHTAAGYGRAVARILDYHALPEILGVIAGSSIVWVAPRVVQRTGLVHKQINYLFKMN' A
#
# COMPACT_ATOMS: atom_id res chain seq x y z
N MET A 1 0.50 11.26 7.20
CA MET A 1 1.65 10.50 6.64
C MET A 1 1.29 9.97 5.27
N VAL A 2 0.29 9.10 5.19
CA VAL A 2 -0.39 8.77 3.93
C VAL A 2 -1.22 9.97 3.47
N VAL A 3 -1.20 10.26 2.17
CA VAL A 3 -1.92 11.35 1.52
C VAL A 3 -3.08 10.80 0.69
N SER A 4 -2.82 9.78 -0.13
CA SER A 4 -3.86 9.05 -0.87
C SER A 4 -3.46 7.58 -1.07
N VAL A 5 -4.45 6.74 -1.36
CA VAL A 5 -4.27 5.33 -1.72
C VAL A 5 -5.07 5.06 -2.99
N GLU A 6 -4.38 4.77 -4.08
CA GLU A 6 -4.96 4.54 -5.41
C GLU A 6 -4.64 3.13 -5.88
N HIS A 7 -5.45 2.57 -6.78
CA HIS A 7 -5.19 1.26 -7.36
C HIS A 7 -5.69 1.20 -8.80
N ASN A 8 -5.09 0.30 -9.57
CA ASN A 8 -5.63 -0.20 -10.83
C ASN A 8 -5.88 -1.71 -10.71
N SER A 9 -5.98 -2.45 -11.81
CA SER A 9 -6.14 -3.91 -11.77
C SER A 9 -4.89 -4.63 -11.25
N GLU A 10 -3.70 -4.07 -11.44
CA GLU A 10 -2.42 -4.75 -11.25
C GLU A 10 -1.74 -4.43 -9.92
N PHE A 11 -1.91 -3.20 -9.42
CA PHE A 11 -1.18 -2.74 -8.24
C PHE A 11 -1.86 -1.59 -7.49
N ILE A 12 -1.32 -1.30 -6.30
CA ILE A 12 -1.72 -0.18 -5.45
C ILE A 12 -0.56 0.80 -5.28
N LEU A 13 -0.85 2.09 -5.34
CA LEU A 13 0.06 3.17 -5.01
C LEU A 13 -0.43 3.90 -3.75
N ILE A 14 0.47 4.08 -2.80
CA ILE A 14 0.23 4.91 -1.63
C ILE A 14 1.09 6.16 -1.78
N HIS A 15 0.43 7.31 -1.92
CA HIS A 15 1.10 8.60 -1.85
C HIS A 15 1.32 8.97 -0.40
N THR A 16 2.51 9.47 -0.08
CA THR A 16 2.89 9.85 1.27
C THR A 16 3.47 11.26 1.26
N ALA A 17 3.47 11.92 2.42
CA ALA A 17 4.28 13.11 2.61
C ALA A 17 5.76 12.77 2.36
N ALA A 18 6.53 13.71 1.82
CA ALA A 18 7.92 13.48 1.44
C ALA A 18 8.75 12.89 2.60
N GLY A 19 9.54 11.86 2.31
CA GLY A 19 10.39 11.16 3.28
C GLY A 19 9.70 10.02 4.05
N TYR A 20 8.38 9.88 3.95
CA TYR A 20 7.64 8.87 4.72
C TYR A 20 7.45 7.52 4.03
N GLY A 21 7.84 7.36 2.76
CA GLY A 21 7.60 6.11 2.01
C GLY A 21 8.12 4.85 2.72
N ARG A 22 9.35 4.89 3.24
CA ARG A 22 9.92 3.75 3.99
C ARG A 22 9.18 3.45 5.30
N ALA A 23 8.71 4.48 6.01
CA ALA A 23 7.95 4.30 7.25
C ALA A 23 6.59 3.62 6.97
N VAL A 24 5.90 4.04 5.91
CA VAL A 24 4.65 3.41 5.45
C VAL A 24 4.88 1.96 5.05
N ALA A 25 5.91 1.67 4.25
CA ALA A 25 6.22 0.30 3.86
C ALA A 25 6.52 -0.60 5.07
N ARG A 26 7.20 -0.08 6.10
CA ARG A 26 7.48 -0.85 7.31
C ARG A 26 6.23 -1.19 8.12
N ILE A 27 5.20 -0.34 8.07
CA ILE A 27 3.89 -0.65 8.65
C ILE A 27 3.23 -1.80 7.88
N LEU A 28 3.29 -1.77 6.54
CA LEU A 28 2.76 -2.87 5.71
C LEU A 28 3.49 -4.19 6.00
N ASP A 29 4.82 -4.16 6.08
CA ASP A 29 5.64 -5.34 6.43
C ASP A 29 5.29 -5.90 7.80
N TYR A 30 5.07 -5.02 8.79
CA TYR A 30 4.69 -5.41 10.15
C TYR A 30 3.34 -6.13 10.21
N HIS A 31 2.35 -5.65 9.44
CA HIS A 31 1.03 -6.27 9.38
C HIS A 31 0.97 -7.53 8.51
N ALA A 32 1.97 -7.75 7.66
CA ALA A 32 2.17 -8.98 6.88
C ALA A 32 0.89 -9.50 6.20
N LEU A 33 0.14 -8.61 5.54
CA LEU A 33 -1.11 -8.98 4.86
C LEU A 33 -0.82 -10.08 3.81
N PRO A 34 -1.44 -11.27 3.90
CA PRO A 34 -1.10 -12.41 3.03
C PRO A 34 -1.29 -12.12 1.53
N GLU A 35 -2.22 -11.23 1.22
CA GLU A 35 -2.58 -10.82 -0.13
C GLU A 35 -1.55 -9.89 -0.77
N ILE A 36 -0.57 -9.37 -0.01
CA ILE A 36 0.55 -8.60 -0.53
C ILE A 36 1.68 -9.57 -0.92
N LEU A 37 2.16 -9.47 -2.16
CA LEU A 37 3.34 -10.17 -2.64
C LEU A 37 4.62 -9.45 -2.25
N GLY A 38 4.63 -8.12 -2.37
CA GLY A 38 5.79 -7.31 -2.07
C GLY A 38 5.49 -5.81 -2.08
N VAL A 39 6.43 -5.05 -1.52
CA VAL A 39 6.33 -3.59 -1.37
C VAL A 39 7.65 -2.94 -1.80
N ILE A 40 7.57 -1.85 -2.57
CA ILE A 40 8.71 -1.01 -2.93
C ILE A 40 8.42 0.42 -2.47
N ALA A 41 9.33 0.99 -1.68
CA ALA A 41 9.19 2.34 -1.15
C ALA A 41 10.17 3.32 -1.80
N GLY A 42 9.63 4.36 -2.44
CA GLY A 42 10.37 5.58 -2.76
C GLY A 42 10.30 6.60 -1.62
N SER A 43 10.63 7.87 -1.93
CA SER A 43 10.57 8.96 -0.94
C SER A 43 9.13 9.31 -0.52
N SER A 44 8.24 9.48 -1.50
CA SER A 44 6.85 9.93 -1.32
C SER A 44 5.80 8.97 -1.91
N ILE A 45 6.24 7.82 -2.41
CA ILE A 45 5.37 6.81 -3.05
C ILE A 45 5.74 5.44 -2.51
N VAL A 46 4.75 4.62 -2.20
CA VAL A 46 4.91 3.20 -1.91
C VAL A 46 4.09 2.39 -2.91
N TRP A 47 4.78 1.52 -3.63
CA TRP A 47 4.17 0.58 -4.56
C TRP A 47 3.93 -0.75 -3.86
N VAL A 48 2.69 -1.23 -3.92
CA VAL A 48 2.28 -2.51 -3.34
C VAL A 48 1.83 -3.44 -4.47
N ALA A 49 2.55 -4.55 -4.59
CA ALA A 49 2.22 -5.63 -5.52
C ALA A 49 1.31 -6.64 -4.81
N PRO A 50 0.07 -6.85 -5.27
CA PRO A 50 -0.80 -7.91 -4.77
C PRO A 50 -0.29 -9.27 -5.23
N ARG A 51 -0.56 -10.31 -4.44
CA ARG A 51 -0.25 -11.71 -4.76
C ARG A 51 -1.11 -12.25 -5.91
N VAL A 52 -2.34 -11.77 -6.01
CA VAL A 52 -3.31 -12.14 -7.04
C VAL A 52 -3.97 -10.85 -7.53
N VAL A 53 -3.76 -10.49 -8.79
CA VAL A 53 -4.22 -9.21 -9.37
C VAL A 53 -5.75 -9.06 -9.36
N GLN A 54 -6.49 -10.16 -9.41
CA GLN A 54 -7.96 -10.13 -9.27
C GLN A 54 -8.40 -9.68 -7.86
N ARG A 55 -7.50 -9.70 -6.87
CA ARG A 55 -7.76 -9.27 -5.49
C ARG A 55 -7.23 -7.88 -5.19
N THR A 56 -6.71 -7.13 -6.17
CA THR A 56 -6.17 -5.78 -5.96
C THR A 56 -7.14 -4.85 -5.23
N GLY A 57 -8.43 -4.88 -5.58
CA GLY A 57 -9.46 -4.10 -4.89
C GLY A 57 -9.70 -4.50 -3.43
N LEU A 58 -9.48 -5.77 -3.05
CA LEU A 58 -9.55 -6.22 -1.66
C LEU A 58 -8.33 -5.74 -0.87
N VAL A 59 -7.13 -5.83 -1.45
CA VAL A 59 -5.90 -5.32 -0.84
C VAL A 59 -5.98 -3.80 -0.64
N HIS A 60 -6.52 -3.07 -1.61
CA HIS A 60 -6.80 -1.64 -1.50
C HIS A 60 -7.70 -1.32 -0.30
N LYS A 61 -8.81 -2.05 -0.12
CA LYS A 61 -9.70 -1.90 1.04
C LYS A 61 -9.00 -2.19 2.38
N GLN A 62 -8.18 -3.24 2.43
CA GLN A 62 -7.40 -3.59 3.64
C GLN A 62 -6.39 -2.51 4.01
N ILE A 63 -5.69 -1.94 3.02
CA ILE A 63 -4.74 -0.84 3.21
C ILE A 63 -5.47 0.43 3.67
N ASN A 64 -6.62 0.76 3.08
CA ASN A 64 -7.41 1.91 3.54
C ASN A 64 -7.89 1.74 4.98
N TYR A 65 -8.38 0.55 5.34
CA TYR A 65 -8.74 0.25 6.73
C TYR A 65 -7.55 0.40 7.69
N LEU A 66 -6.38 -0.14 7.31
CA LEU A 66 -5.16 -0.06 8.11
C LEU A 66 -4.73 1.39 8.38
N PHE A 67 -4.78 2.25 7.36
CA PHE A 67 -4.41 3.66 7.47
C PHE A 67 -5.56 4.59 7.84
N LYS A 68 -6.77 4.06 8.11
CA LYS A 68 -7.99 4.82 8.42
C LYS A 68 -8.32 5.87 7.35
N MET A 69 -8.14 5.49 6.10
CA MET A 69 -8.51 6.28 4.93
C MET A 69 -9.95 5.95 4.53
N ASN A 70 -10.72 6.97 4.14
CA ASN A 70 -12.11 6.83 3.69
C ASN A 70 -12.20 6.36 2.24
#